data_AF-A0A356V8M7-F1
#
_entry.id   AF-A0A356V8M7-F1
#
_cell.length_a   1.000
_cell.length_b   1.000
_cell.length_c   1.000
_cell.angle_alpha   90.00
_cell.angle_beta   90.00
_cell.angle_gamma   90.00
#
_symmetry.space_group_name_H-M   'P 1'
#
loop_
_entity.id
_entity.type
_entity.pdbx_description
1 polymer ?
#
loop_
_entity_poly.entity_id
_entity_poly.type
_entity_poly.pdbx_seq_one_letter_code
_entity_poly.pdbx_strand_id
1 'polypeptide(L)'
;MITKVLIVVPPRRMSMKDRRNALPQFAARQVTDIKTGGPRTLMRKVVLAVGSLAAVPFVLVARLIRPMVLIRFGGLPTMHLGHLALDMELVRCRTDAGQYGRRVFDMFCLSQSIANQQLTRMWRRVVHVSQFARATERVNRWLPGGDANRIPFEP
;
A
#
# COMPACT_ATOMS: atom_id res chain seq x y z
N MET A 1 16.79 -29.49 19.38
CA MET A 1 16.02 -30.28 18.41
C MET A 1 14.70 -30.71 19.06
N ILE A 2 13.64 -29.88 19.01
CA ILE A 2 12.26 -30.30 19.33
C ILE A 2 11.29 -29.55 18.41
N THR A 3 10.62 -30.33 17.57
CA THR A 3 9.72 -29.95 16.47
C THR A 3 8.35 -29.51 17.01
N LYS A 4 7.89 -28.29 16.69
CA LYS A 4 6.50 -27.86 16.89
C LYS A 4 5.67 -28.26 15.67
N VAL A 5 4.84 -29.28 15.84
CA VAL A 5 3.82 -29.70 14.87
C VAL A 5 2.70 -28.64 14.84
N LEU A 6 2.53 -28.01 13.68
CA LEU A 6 1.47 -27.05 13.39
C LEU A 6 0.18 -27.85 13.07
N ILE A 7 -0.69 -28.03 14.07
CA ILE A 7 -2.02 -28.61 13.84
C ILE A 7 -2.90 -27.52 13.25
N VAL A 8 -3.16 -27.59 11.94
CA VAL A 8 -4.19 -26.80 11.25
C VAL A 8 -5.55 -27.37 11.64
N VAL A 9 -6.13 -26.82 12.71
CA VAL A 9 -7.50 -27.11 13.14
C VAL A 9 -8.47 -26.51 12.10
N PRO A 10 -9.36 -27.29 11.47
CA PRO A 10 -10.31 -26.75 10.50
C PRO A 10 -11.32 -25.80 11.17
N PRO A 11 -11.77 -24.74 10.47
CA PRO A 11 -12.65 -23.75 11.07
C PRO A 11 -14.01 -24.37 11.45
N ARG A 12 -14.31 -24.35 12.75
CA ARG A 12 -15.60 -24.77 13.34
C ARG A 12 -16.74 -24.00 12.65
N ARG A 13 -17.72 -24.69 12.05
CA ARG A 13 -18.92 -24.05 11.47
C ARG A 13 -19.59 -23.19 12.54
N MET A 14 -19.53 -21.87 12.36
CA MET A 14 -19.96 -20.88 13.33
C MET A 14 -21.50 -20.80 13.34
N SER A 15 -22.12 -21.01 14.51
CA SER A 15 -23.59 -20.99 14.66
C SER A 15 -24.14 -19.56 14.58
N MET A 16 -25.43 -19.40 14.21
CA MET A 16 -26.09 -18.08 14.13
C MET A 16 -26.04 -17.31 15.47
N LYS A 17 -26.04 -18.03 16.61
CA LYS A 17 -25.83 -17.43 17.95
C LYS A 17 -24.40 -16.90 18.14
N ASP A 18 -23.39 -17.58 17.60
CA ASP A 18 -22.00 -17.15 17.66
C ASP A 18 -21.77 -15.86 16.85
N ARG A 19 -22.46 -15.69 15.72
CA ARG A 19 -22.41 -14.46 14.89
C ARG A 19 -22.96 -13.23 15.62
N ARG A 20 -24.05 -13.39 16.38
CA ARG A 20 -24.64 -12.30 17.19
C ARG A 20 -23.71 -11.83 18.31
N ASN A 21 -22.97 -12.75 18.92
CA ASN A 21 -22.02 -12.45 20.00
C ASN A 21 -20.64 -12.01 19.51
N ALA A 22 -20.32 -12.25 18.23
CA ALA A 22 -19.06 -11.82 17.63
C ALA A 22 -18.96 -10.29 17.55
N LEU A 23 -20.00 -9.61 17.06
CA LEU A 23 -20.02 -8.15 16.91
C LEU A 23 -19.71 -7.38 18.22
N PRO A 24 -20.38 -7.67 19.36
CA PRO A 24 -20.07 -7.00 20.62
C PRO A 24 -18.68 -7.38 21.14
N GLN A 25 -18.21 -8.62 20.92
CA GLN A 25 -16.83 -9.00 21.25
C GLN A 25 -15.78 -8.26 20.40
N PHE A 26 -16.05 -8.03 19.12
CA PHE A 26 -15.19 -7.22 18.25
C PHE A 26 -15.17 -5.75 18.70
N ALA A 27 -16.33 -5.19 19.06
CA ALA A 27 -16.43 -3.82 19.57
C ALA A 27 -15.69 -3.67 20.91
N ALA A 28 -15.90 -4.60 21.85
CA ALA A 28 -15.19 -4.61 23.13
C ALA A 28 -13.68 -4.72 22.93
N ARG A 29 -13.22 -5.57 21.99
CA ARG A 29 -11.80 -5.68 21.62
C ARG A 29 -11.23 -4.38 21.09
N GLN A 30 -11.94 -3.67 20.20
CA GLN A 30 -11.51 -2.36 19.72
C GLN A 30 -11.40 -1.34 20.87
N VAL A 31 -12.31 -1.37 21.85
CA VAL A 31 -12.26 -0.48 23.02
C VAL A 31 -11.07 -0.81 23.92
N THR A 32 -10.77 -2.09 24.19
CA THR A 32 -9.56 -2.48 24.95
C THR A 32 -8.26 -2.13 24.21
N ASP A 33 -8.22 -2.26 22.88
CA ASP A 33 -7.05 -1.88 22.06
C ASP A 33 -6.83 -0.36 22.05
N ILE A 34 -7.91 0.43 22.09
CA ILE A 34 -7.83 1.90 22.21
C ILE A 34 -7.32 2.32 23.59
N LYS A 35 -7.67 1.56 24.65
CA LYS A 35 -7.21 1.83 26.03
C LYS A 35 -5.75 1.43 26.29
N THR A 36 -5.20 0.46 25.54
CA THR A 36 -3.81 -0.02 25.71
C THR A 36 -2.81 0.59 24.71
N GLY A 37 -3.25 1.03 23.52
CA GLY A 37 -2.37 1.51 22.45
C GLY A 37 -1.93 2.98 22.51
N GLY A 38 -2.41 3.75 23.48
CA GLY A 38 -2.10 5.17 23.66
C GLY A 38 -2.59 6.10 22.51
N PRO A 39 -2.49 7.43 22.66
CA PRO A 39 -2.98 8.41 21.68
C PRO A 39 -2.26 8.30 20.32
N ARG A 40 -1.02 7.78 20.30
CA ARG A 40 -0.24 7.55 19.07
C ARG A 40 -0.92 6.56 18.11
N THR A 41 -1.58 5.54 18.64
CA THR A 41 -2.27 4.53 17.81
C THR A 41 -3.57 5.09 17.22
N LEU A 42 -4.29 5.92 17.97
CA LEU A 42 -5.46 6.65 17.49
C LEU A 42 -5.09 7.64 16.40
N MET A 43 -4.08 8.50 16.61
CA MET A 43 -3.61 9.44 15.58
C MET A 43 -3.23 8.70 14.29
N ARG A 44 -2.50 7.58 14.39
CA ARG A 44 -2.14 6.80 13.20
C ARG A 44 -3.36 6.28 12.45
N LYS A 45 -4.38 5.78 13.16
CA LYS A 45 -5.64 5.33 12.54
C LYS A 45 -6.39 6.50 11.89
N VAL A 46 -6.45 7.67 12.54
CA VAL A 46 -7.10 8.87 12.00
C VAL A 46 -6.38 9.38 10.75
N VAL A 47 -5.05 9.51 10.79
CA VAL A 47 -4.25 9.95 9.62
C VAL A 47 -4.45 9.00 8.44
N LEU A 48 -4.49 7.68 8.68
CA LEU A 48 -4.76 6.71 7.63
C LEU A 48 -6.20 6.82 7.09
N ALA A 49 -7.19 7.05 7.96
CA ALA A 49 -8.58 7.21 7.56
C ALA A 49 -8.80 8.48 6.73
N VAL A 50 -8.32 9.63 7.22
CA VAL A 50 -8.39 10.92 6.51
C VAL A 50 -7.62 10.84 5.18
N GLY A 51 -6.42 10.26 5.19
CA GLY A 51 -5.64 10.05 3.98
C GLY A 51 -6.36 9.16 2.96
N SER A 52 -7.03 8.10 3.40
CA SER A 52 -7.83 7.25 2.51
C SER A 52 -9.05 7.96 1.93
N LEU A 53 -9.71 8.82 2.71
CA LEU A 53 -10.85 9.61 2.25
C LEU A 53 -10.42 10.65 1.20
N ALA A 54 -9.29 11.33 1.43
CA ALA A 54 -8.71 12.28 0.49
C ALA A 54 -8.13 11.60 -0.77
N ALA A 55 -7.73 10.32 -0.67
CA ALA A 55 -7.22 9.57 -1.81
C ALA A 55 -8.30 9.26 -2.87
N VAL A 56 -9.58 9.20 -2.49
CA VAL A 56 -10.69 8.96 -3.44
C VAL A 56 -10.82 10.07 -4.49
N PRO A 57 -11.06 11.35 -4.12
CA PRO A 57 -11.13 12.41 -5.11
C PRO A 57 -9.80 12.57 -5.86
N PHE A 58 -8.66 12.33 -5.21
CA PHE A 58 -7.36 12.42 -5.86
C PHE A 58 -7.19 11.39 -6.99
N VAL A 59 -7.55 10.12 -6.78
CA VAL A 59 -7.48 9.08 -7.81
C VAL A 59 -8.45 9.38 -8.96
N LEU A 60 -9.63 9.92 -8.67
CA LEU A 60 -10.59 10.34 -9.70
C LEU A 60 -10.03 11.47 -10.58
N VAL A 61 -9.46 12.50 -9.96
CA VAL A 61 -8.79 13.60 -10.69
C VAL A 61 -7.61 13.08 -11.50
N ALA A 62 -6.79 12.19 -10.94
CA ALA A 62 -5.68 11.56 -11.65
C ALA A 62 -6.14 10.75 -12.87
N ARG A 63 -7.33 10.13 -12.81
CA ARG A 63 -7.93 9.43 -13.96
C ARG A 63 -8.49 10.40 -15.00
N LEU A 64 -9.04 11.54 -14.59
CA LEU A 64 -9.56 12.56 -15.51
C LEU A 64 -8.43 13.26 -16.28
N ILE A 65 -7.28 13.48 -15.63
CA ILE A 65 -6.09 14.13 -16.24
C ILE A 65 -5.23 13.13 -17.03
N ARG A 66 -5.52 11.83 -16.94
CA ARG A 66 -4.84 10.75 -17.66
C ARG A 66 -4.50 11.02 -19.15
N PRO A 67 -5.38 11.58 -20.00
CA PRO A 67 -5.04 11.84 -21.40
C PRO A 67 -3.92 12.88 -21.57
N MET A 68 -3.68 13.73 -20.57
CA MET A 68 -2.61 14.74 -20.58
C MET A 68 -1.37 14.30 -19.79
N VAL A 69 -1.57 13.71 -18.62
CA VAL A 69 -0.49 13.26 -17.73
C VAL A 69 -0.88 11.91 -17.11
N LEU A 70 -0.07 10.88 -17.37
CA LEU A 70 -0.27 9.57 -16.78
C LEU A 70 0.34 9.53 -15.37
N ILE A 71 -0.51 9.61 -14.35
CA ILE A 71 -0.09 9.47 -12.95
C ILE A 71 -0.16 7.99 -12.55
N ARG A 72 1.00 7.42 -12.22
CA ARG A 72 1.12 6.01 -11.81
C ARG A 72 1.47 5.89 -10.33
N PHE A 73 0.89 4.89 -9.68
CA PHE A 73 1.10 4.58 -8.27
C PHE A 73 1.69 3.19 -8.10
N GLY A 74 2.66 3.04 -7.20
CA GLY A 74 3.24 1.74 -6.88
C GLY A 74 4.00 1.70 -5.56
N GLY A 75 4.12 0.51 -4.99
CA GLY A 75 4.98 0.25 -3.84
C GLY A 75 6.43 0.03 -4.25
N LEU A 76 7.35 0.76 -3.62
CA LEU A 76 8.78 0.53 -3.75
C LEU A 76 9.14 -0.79 -3.05
N PRO A 77 9.75 -1.78 -3.73
CA PRO A 77 10.14 -3.03 -3.11
C PRO A 77 11.36 -2.83 -2.22
N THR A 78 11.15 -2.44 -0.97
CA THR A 78 12.24 -2.11 -0.03
C THR A 78 12.74 -3.30 0.78
N MET A 79 12.13 -4.49 0.66
CA MET A 79 12.50 -5.67 1.47
C MET A 79 13.77 -6.38 1.02
N HIS A 80 14.12 -6.30 -0.26
CA HIS A 80 15.27 -6.99 -0.84
C HIS A 80 16.09 -6.03 -1.69
N LEU A 81 17.41 -6.05 -1.52
CA LEU A 81 18.35 -5.22 -2.29
C LEU A 81 18.20 -5.43 -3.80
N GLY A 82 18.06 -6.70 -4.24
CA GLY A 82 17.90 -7.05 -5.65
C GLY A 82 16.69 -6.39 -6.27
N HIS A 83 15.50 -6.60 -5.69
CA HIS A 83 14.26 -5.96 -6.15
C HIS A 83 14.33 -4.42 -6.06
N LEU A 84 14.91 -3.86 -4.99
CA LEU A 84 15.02 -2.41 -4.84
C LEU A 84 15.90 -1.75 -5.93
N ALA A 85 16.95 -2.43 -6.38
CA ALA A 85 17.82 -1.92 -7.43
C ALA A 85 17.27 -2.23 -8.82
N LEU A 86 17.00 -3.51 -9.10
CA LEU A 86 16.64 -4.01 -10.43
C LEU A 86 15.29 -3.46 -10.91
N ASP A 87 14.26 -3.57 -10.07
CA ASP A 87 12.90 -3.22 -10.48
C ASP A 87 12.77 -1.71 -10.74
N MET A 88 13.51 -0.91 -9.96
CA MET A 88 13.55 0.55 -10.12
C MET A 88 14.26 0.99 -11.39
N GLU A 89 15.42 0.38 -11.69
CA GLU A 89 16.14 0.62 -12.95
C GLU A 89 15.29 0.21 -14.15
N LEU A 90 14.62 -0.94 -14.10
CA LEU A 90 13.71 -1.39 -15.17
C LEU A 90 12.56 -0.41 -15.41
N VAL A 91 11.89 0.05 -14.35
CA VAL A 91 10.80 1.04 -14.48
C VAL A 91 11.32 2.35 -15.06
N ARG A 92 12.53 2.76 -14.70
CA ARG A 92 13.14 3.99 -15.23
C ARG A 92 13.51 3.84 -16.70
N CYS A 93 14.19 2.77 -17.08
CA CYS A 93 14.51 2.45 -18.47
C CYS A 93 13.26 2.42 -19.35
N ARG A 94 12.16 1.82 -18.89
CA ARG A 94 10.89 1.81 -19.65
C ARG A 94 10.29 3.21 -19.83
N THR A 95 10.46 4.07 -18.83
CA THR A 95 9.99 5.47 -18.90
C THR A 95 10.87 6.30 -19.83
N ASP A 96 12.19 6.14 -19.74
CA ASP A 96 13.16 6.85 -20.59
C ASP A 96 13.09 6.38 -22.05
N ALA A 97 12.75 5.10 -22.29
CA ALA A 97 12.45 4.56 -23.61
C ALA A 97 11.12 5.08 -24.21
N GLY A 98 10.37 5.93 -23.48
CA GLY A 98 9.14 6.55 -23.96
C GLY A 98 7.95 5.60 -24.07
N GLN A 99 8.02 4.40 -23.47
CA GLN A 99 6.99 3.36 -23.57
C GLN A 99 5.59 3.82 -23.10
N TYR A 100 5.54 4.86 -22.26
CA TYR A 100 4.31 5.38 -21.66
C TYR A 100 3.97 6.82 -22.11
N GLY A 101 4.70 7.38 -23.09
CA GLY A 101 4.50 8.73 -23.61
C GLY A 101 5.28 9.83 -22.87
N ARG A 102 5.08 11.09 -23.29
CA ARG A 102 5.92 12.24 -22.89
C ARG A 102 5.67 12.81 -21.48
N ARG A 103 4.55 12.49 -20.83
CA ARG A 103 4.16 13.09 -19.54
C ARG A 103 3.67 12.03 -18.57
N VAL A 104 4.62 11.44 -17.87
CA VAL A 104 4.38 10.39 -16.88
C VAL A 104 4.86 10.88 -15.52
N PHE A 105 4.02 10.71 -14.51
CA PHE A 105 4.36 11.06 -13.14
C PHE A 105 4.24 9.83 -12.26
N ASP A 106 5.38 9.35 -11.77
CA ASP A 106 5.45 8.16 -10.92
C ASP A 106 5.55 8.54 -9.46
N MET A 107 4.58 8.06 -8.68
CA MET A 107 4.57 8.27 -7.24
C MET A 107 4.65 6.92 -6.51
N PHE A 108 5.74 6.76 -5.77
CA PHE A 108 6.06 5.54 -5.06
C PHE A 108 5.76 5.66 -3.57
N CYS A 109 5.36 4.56 -2.93
CA CYS A 109 5.36 4.47 -1.48
C CYS A 109 6.40 3.50 -0.94
N LEU A 110 6.96 3.80 0.22
CA LEU A 110 7.87 2.88 0.90
C LEU A 110 7.11 1.84 1.71
N SER A 111 7.64 0.61 1.71
CA SER A 111 7.23 -0.38 2.69
C SER A 111 7.83 -0.06 4.06
N GLN A 112 7.31 -0.71 5.10
CA GLN A 112 7.77 -0.49 6.49
C GLN A 112 9.16 -1.09 6.75
N SER A 113 9.55 -2.12 6.01
CA SER A 113 10.86 -2.76 6.11
C SER A 113 11.78 -2.26 5.00
N ILE A 114 12.95 -1.75 5.36
CA ILE A 114 13.95 -1.21 4.44
C ILE A 114 15.23 -2.03 4.57
N ALA A 115 15.59 -2.75 3.51
CA ALA A 115 16.80 -3.55 3.41
C ALA A 115 18.07 -2.69 3.39
N ASN A 116 18.01 -1.55 2.69
CA ASN A 116 19.13 -0.61 2.61
C ASN A 116 18.65 0.84 2.61
N GLN A 117 18.99 1.55 3.69
CA GLN A 117 18.63 2.94 3.87
C GLN A 117 19.36 3.87 2.90
N GLN A 118 20.61 3.55 2.53
CA GLN A 118 21.40 4.36 1.60
C GLN A 118 20.83 4.29 0.19
N LEU A 119 20.53 3.08 -0.30
CA LEU A 119 19.93 2.90 -1.62
C LEU A 119 18.55 3.57 -1.69
N THR A 120 17.74 3.44 -0.63
CA THR A 120 16.45 4.14 -0.52
C THR A 120 16.62 5.67 -0.54
N ARG A 121 17.66 6.21 0.11
CA ARG A 121 17.96 7.64 0.12
C ARG A 121 18.39 8.14 -1.27
N MET A 122 19.16 7.35 -2.01
CA MET A 122 19.51 7.66 -3.40
C MET A 122 18.25 7.72 -4.27
N TRP A 123 17.40 6.70 -4.20
CA TRP A 123 16.15 6.66 -4.96
C TRP A 123 15.21 7.82 -4.63
N ARG A 124 15.09 8.23 -3.36
CA ARG A 124 14.30 9.40 -2.97
C ARG A 124 14.73 10.72 -3.64
N ARG A 125 15.95 10.82 -4.17
CA ARG A 125 16.42 12.00 -4.91
C ARG A 125 15.96 11.99 -6.38
N VAL A 126 15.67 10.80 -6.92
CA VAL A 126 15.38 10.58 -8.34
C VAL A 126 13.90 10.33 -8.58
N VAL A 127 13.21 9.70 -7.63
CA VAL A 127 11.78 9.36 -7.72
C VAL A 127 10.96 10.02 -6.63
N HIS A 128 9.70 10.32 -6.94
CA HIS A 128 8.78 10.92 -5.99
C HIS A 128 8.27 9.85 -5.02
N VAL A 129 8.71 9.94 -3.76
CA VAL A 129 8.33 9.00 -2.71
C VAL A 129 7.39 9.69 -1.73
N SER A 130 6.17 9.18 -1.60
CA SER A 130 5.17 9.69 -0.68
C SER A 130 4.42 8.57 0.05
N GLN A 131 4.18 8.75 1.34
CA GLN A 131 3.34 7.83 2.12
C GLN A 131 1.87 7.89 1.69
N PHE A 132 1.44 9.01 1.11
CA PHE A 132 0.09 9.16 0.55
C PHE A 132 -0.14 8.22 -0.63
N ALA A 133 0.94 7.85 -1.36
CA ALA A 133 0.85 6.93 -2.49
C ALA A 133 0.30 5.55 -2.07
N ARG A 134 0.46 5.14 -0.80
CA ARG A 134 -0.16 3.90 -0.27
C ARG A 134 -1.68 3.98 -0.25
N ALA A 135 -2.20 5.13 0.17
CA ALA A 135 -3.63 5.35 0.26
C ALA A 135 -4.24 5.41 -1.14
N THR A 136 -3.60 6.14 -2.07
CA THR A 136 -4.04 6.23 -3.46
C THR A 136 -3.93 4.91 -4.19
N GLU A 137 -2.87 4.12 -3.98
CA GLU A 137 -2.76 2.79 -4.57
C GLU A 137 -3.87 1.85 -4.07
N ARG A 138 -4.15 1.86 -2.76
CA ARG A 138 -5.23 1.04 -2.17
C ARG A 138 -6.60 1.41 -2.75
N VAL A 139 -6.88 2.71 -2.82
CA VAL A 139 -8.12 3.23 -3.40
C VAL A 139 -8.19 2.90 -4.90
N ASN A 140 -7.08 3.03 -5.62
CA ASN A 140 -7.01 2.71 -7.04
C ASN A 140 -7.25 1.23 -7.33
N ARG A 141 -6.79 0.31 -6.47
CA ARG A 141 -7.12 -1.13 -6.57
C ARG A 141 -8.60 -1.43 -6.29
N TRP A 142 -9.24 -0.61 -5.46
CA TRP A 142 -10.66 -0.77 -5.15
C TRP A 142 -11.56 -0.26 -6.27
N LEU A 143 -11.16 0.80 -6.97
CA LEU A 143 -11.88 1.35 -8.11
C LEU A 143 -11.62 0.56 -9.41
N PRO A 144 -12.65 0.20 -10.18
CA PRO A 144 -12.50 -0.54 -11.44
C PRO A 144 -11.63 0.24 -12.44
N GLY A 145 -10.79 -0.46 -13.21
CA GLY A 145 -9.86 0.15 -14.18
C GLY A 145 -8.57 0.73 -13.58
N GLY A 146 -8.23 0.35 -12.35
CA GLY A 146 -7.03 0.84 -11.65
C GLY A 146 -5.70 0.34 -12.21
N ASP A 147 -5.68 -0.76 -12.94
CA ASP A 147 -4.44 -1.35 -13.46
C ASP A 147 -3.68 -0.43 -14.41
N ALA A 148 -4.39 0.44 -15.12
CA ALA A 148 -3.78 1.41 -16.03
C ALA A 148 -2.94 2.49 -15.33
N ASN A 149 -3.22 2.77 -14.05
CA ASN A 149 -2.49 3.75 -13.24
C ASN A 149 -1.54 3.06 -12.25
N ARG A 150 -1.18 1.81 -12.51
CA ARG A 150 -0.28 1.03 -11.66
C ARG A 150 1.10 0.97 -12.29
N ILE A 151 2.13 1.04 -11.44
CA ILE A 151 3.50 0.81 -11.89
C ILE A 151 3.69 -0.71 -12.06
N PRO A 152 4.11 -1.19 -13.24
CA PRO A 152 4.31 -2.60 -13.50
C PRO A 152 5.61 -3.07 -12.83
N PHE A 153 5.50 -3.50 -11.59
CA PHE A 153 6.51 -4.30 -10.92
C PHE A 153 6.20 -5.78 -11.17
N GLU A 154 7.17 -6.52 -11.68
CA GLU A 154 7.08 -7.98 -11.79
C GLU A 154 7.21 -8.57 -10.37
N PRO A 155 6.28 -9.45 -9.95
CA PRO A 155 6.27 -10.03 -8.60
C PRO A 155 7.38 -11.05 -8.37
#